data_AF-S9SD06-F1
#
_entry.id   AF-S9SD06-F1
#
_cell.length_a   1.000
_cell.length_b   1.000
_cell.length_c   1.000
_cell.angle_alpha   90.00
_cell.angle_beta   90.00
_cell.angle_gamma   90.00
#
_symmetry.space_group_name_H-M   'P 1'
#
loop_
_entity.id
_entity.type
_entity.pdbx_description
1 polymer ?
#
loop_
_entity_poly.entity_id
_entity_poly.type
_entity_poly.pdbx_seq_one_letter_code
_entity_poly.pdbx_strand_id
1 'polypeptide(L)'
;EVQKGVADNTKDTVDVPATYLDKANFPGPFTAGVNQVIPYEFFAGDGMLTRLILKASDKAPWSDNGTAKNPALPPVEKLGKGLYFYEVDLAGTQGKSDKELLDLLKQNGTHSYKATIKVYGAKDGKPDLTNLVATKDLTVNLNGLTTPNQVKDSVANNIKNSIDVPASYLEKANVPGPFLAGVNQVIPYEAFGGDGMLTRLLLKASDKAPWSDNGTAKNPALLPLEGLAKGQYFYEVDLNGNTVGKDGQALLDQLRANGTHTYLATVKVYGAKDGKPDLTNLIAIRQVTIQLHGKEMATIPSQQGQMNTKPSETGSTGTTEGMMGTNHHMSDMKVDQPASSPMANMMKKDDKAMLPNTGEAKTATAGLGIFGLALAGLVGLLGLTTKRED
;
A
#
# COMPACT_ATOMS: atom_id res chain seq x y z
N GLU A 1 1.44 -40.49 -20.91
CA GLU A 1 0.41 -39.46 -20.66
C GLU A 1 0.95 -38.29 -19.84
N VAL A 2 1.39 -38.50 -18.59
CA VAL A 2 1.95 -37.47 -17.68
C VAL A 2 2.80 -36.39 -18.38
N GLN A 3 3.86 -36.78 -19.09
CA GLN A 3 4.74 -35.85 -19.82
C GLN A 3 3.99 -34.92 -20.79
N LYS A 4 3.02 -35.46 -21.55
CA LYS A 4 2.19 -34.69 -22.47
C LYS A 4 1.24 -33.74 -21.72
N GLY A 5 0.60 -34.19 -20.65
CA GLY A 5 -0.26 -33.32 -19.84
C GLY A 5 0.48 -32.18 -19.16
N VAL A 6 1.70 -32.43 -18.67
CA VAL A 6 2.58 -31.37 -18.15
C VAL A 6 2.95 -30.37 -19.25
N ALA A 7 3.28 -30.81 -20.46
CA ALA A 7 3.56 -29.91 -21.58
C ALA A 7 2.32 -29.09 -22.01
N ASP A 8 1.21 -29.78 -22.30
CA ASP A 8 0.03 -29.23 -22.95
C ASP A 8 -0.84 -28.37 -22.02
N ASN A 9 -1.01 -28.77 -20.75
CA ASN A 9 -2.01 -28.17 -19.85
C ASN A 9 -1.45 -27.11 -18.88
N THR A 10 -0.12 -26.99 -18.78
CA THR A 10 0.55 -25.91 -18.03
C THR A 10 0.79 -24.69 -18.91
N LYS A 11 0.87 -23.51 -18.30
CA LYS A 11 1.29 -22.25 -18.90
C LYS A 11 2.83 -22.18 -18.97
N ASP A 12 3.33 -21.28 -19.81
CA ASP A 12 4.77 -21.01 -19.97
C ASP A 12 5.21 -19.75 -19.17
N THR A 13 4.24 -18.89 -18.83
CA THR A 13 4.38 -17.77 -17.89
C THR A 13 3.14 -17.73 -16.98
N VAL A 14 3.33 -17.36 -15.71
CA VAL A 14 2.29 -17.30 -14.67
C VAL A 14 2.41 -15.98 -13.92
N ASP A 15 1.43 -15.11 -14.07
CA ASP A 15 1.31 -13.87 -13.29
C ASP A 15 0.47 -14.11 -12.04
N VAL A 16 1.10 -13.96 -10.87
CA VAL A 16 0.46 -14.16 -9.57
C VAL A 16 0.02 -12.80 -9.01
N PRO A 17 -1.27 -12.59 -8.69
CA PRO A 17 -1.75 -11.36 -8.08
C PRO A 17 -1.14 -11.10 -6.69
N ALA A 18 -0.79 -9.83 -6.42
CA ALA A 18 -0.25 -9.41 -5.12
C ALA A 18 -1.17 -9.75 -3.95
N THR A 19 -2.49 -9.70 -4.14
CA THR A 19 -3.49 -10.09 -3.14
C THR A 19 -3.44 -11.57 -2.76
N TYR A 20 -2.89 -12.45 -3.59
CA TYR A 20 -2.76 -13.88 -3.26
C TYR A 20 -1.51 -14.13 -2.42
N LEU A 21 -0.38 -13.49 -2.75
CA LEU A 21 0.84 -13.57 -1.95
C LEU A 21 0.68 -12.85 -0.59
N ASP A 22 0.02 -11.69 -0.57
CA ASP A 22 -0.29 -10.92 0.64
C ASP A 22 -1.09 -11.76 1.65
N LYS A 23 -2.21 -12.33 1.21
CA LYS A 23 -3.10 -13.14 2.05
C LYS A 23 -2.60 -14.56 2.34
N ALA A 24 -1.58 -15.05 1.64
CA ALA A 24 -1.01 -16.37 1.89
C ALA A 24 -0.41 -16.44 3.30
N ASN A 25 -0.79 -17.45 4.08
CA ASN A 25 -0.40 -17.62 5.47
C ASN A 25 0.28 -18.96 5.70
N PHE A 26 1.00 -19.08 6.81
CA PHE A 26 1.53 -20.35 7.32
C PHE A 26 0.91 -20.66 8.70
N PRO A 27 0.40 -21.88 8.94
CA PRO A 27 0.26 -22.98 7.98
C PRO A 27 -0.79 -22.68 6.90
N GLY A 28 -0.51 -23.09 5.67
CA GLY A 28 -1.37 -22.83 4.51
C GLY A 28 -0.81 -23.42 3.20
N PRO A 29 -1.63 -23.52 2.15
CA PRO A 29 -1.31 -24.28 0.93
C PRO A 29 -0.41 -23.56 -0.08
N PHE A 30 -0.15 -22.26 0.05
CA PHE A 30 0.42 -21.45 -1.03
C PHE A 30 1.76 -21.98 -1.56
N THR A 31 2.67 -22.41 -0.67
CA THR A 31 4.00 -22.96 -0.99
C THR A 31 4.04 -24.49 -1.10
N ALA A 32 2.89 -25.19 -1.04
CA ALA A 32 2.86 -26.65 -1.13
C ALA A 32 3.23 -27.14 -2.54
N GLY A 33 4.09 -28.15 -2.61
CA GLY A 33 4.65 -28.67 -3.87
C GLY A 33 5.66 -27.73 -4.55
N VAL A 34 6.14 -26.70 -3.84
CA VAL A 34 7.18 -25.76 -4.32
C VAL A 34 8.45 -26.01 -3.52
N ASN A 35 9.56 -26.34 -4.20
CA ASN A 35 10.78 -26.91 -3.61
C ASN A 35 10.53 -28.13 -2.69
N GLN A 36 9.42 -28.84 -2.92
CA GLN A 36 8.92 -29.93 -2.08
C GLN A 36 8.31 -31.03 -2.96
N VAL A 37 8.81 -32.26 -2.84
CA VAL A 37 8.28 -33.41 -3.58
C VAL A 37 7.05 -33.98 -2.88
N ILE A 38 5.87 -33.78 -3.45
CA ILE A 38 4.58 -34.25 -2.90
C ILE A 38 3.80 -35.11 -3.91
N PRO A 39 2.81 -35.94 -3.49
CA PRO A 39 2.04 -36.78 -4.40
C PRO A 39 1.29 -35.99 -5.49
N TYR A 40 1.25 -36.52 -6.71
CA TYR A 40 0.74 -35.81 -7.89
C TYR A 40 -0.77 -35.55 -7.85
N GLU A 41 -1.53 -36.33 -7.08
CA GLU A 41 -2.95 -36.06 -6.80
C GLU A 41 -3.21 -34.73 -6.05
N PHE A 42 -2.18 -34.10 -5.48
CA PHE A 42 -2.26 -32.77 -4.85
C PHE A 42 -1.78 -31.63 -5.77
N PHE A 43 -1.46 -31.90 -7.04
CA PHE A 43 -1.12 -30.84 -7.98
C PHE A 43 -2.30 -29.86 -8.13
N ALA A 44 -2.03 -28.56 -8.04
CA ALA A 44 -3.03 -27.49 -8.24
C ALA A 44 -4.26 -27.56 -7.31
N GLY A 45 -4.07 -28.01 -6.06
CA GLY A 45 -5.05 -27.85 -4.99
C GLY A 45 -5.39 -26.38 -4.71
N ASP A 46 -6.47 -26.15 -3.94
CA ASP A 46 -7.00 -24.81 -3.70
C ASP A 46 -6.05 -23.92 -2.90
N GLY A 47 -5.90 -22.66 -3.32
CA GLY A 47 -4.97 -21.70 -2.72
C GLY A 47 -3.47 -21.98 -2.94
N MET A 48 -3.09 -23.01 -3.70
CA MET A 48 -1.68 -23.35 -4.01
C MET A 48 -1.13 -22.50 -5.17
N LEU A 49 0.13 -22.07 -5.10
CA LEU A 49 0.83 -21.42 -6.24
C LEU A 49 0.79 -22.30 -7.50
N THR A 50 0.94 -23.62 -7.31
CA THR A 50 0.92 -24.61 -8.39
C THR A 50 -0.43 -24.73 -9.11
N ARG A 51 -1.51 -24.14 -8.56
CA ARG A 51 -2.81 -24.01 -9.24
C ARG A 51 -2.74 -23.05 -10.42
N LEU A 52 -2.09 -21.91 -10.23
CA LEU A 52 -2.01 -20.82 -11.21
C LEU A 52 -1.20 -21.21 -12.45
N ILE A 53 -0.34 -22.22 -12.32
CA ILE A 53 0.47 -22.83 -13.38
C ILE A 53 -0.39 -23.46 -14.49
N LEU A 54 -1.63 -23.86 -14.23
CA LEU A 54 -2.45 -24.55 -15.24
C LEU A 54 -3.32 -23.61 -16.05
N LYS A 55 -3.46 -23.89 -17.35
CA LYS A 55 -4.39 -23.21 -18.27
C LYS A 55 -5.85 -23.35 -17.84
N ALA A 56 -6.17 -24.38 -17.07
CA ALA A 56 -7.49 -24.55 -16.45
C ALA A 56 -7.79 -23.55 -15.33
N SER A 57 -6.76 -22.95 -14.69
CA SER A 57 -6.95 -22.04 -13.56
C SER A 57 -7.65 -20.73 -13.95
N ASP A 58 -7.52 -20.30 -15.21
CA ASP A 58 -8.11 -19.06 -15.73
C ASP A 58 -9.65 -19.05 -15.74
N LYS A 59 -10.27 -20.22 -15.49
CA LYS A 59 -11.73 -20.40 -15.36
C LYS A 59 -12.14 -21.06 -14.04
N ALA A 60 -11.18 -21.32 -13.15
CA ALA A 60 -11.42 -22.03 -11.90
C ALA A 60 -11.56 -21.06 -10.72
N PRO A 61 -12.37 -21.38 -9.71
CA PRO A 61 -12.38 -20.62 -8.46
C PRO A 61 -11.01 -20.72 -7.76
N TRP A 62 -10.64 -19.62 -7.13
CA TRP A 62 -9.54 -19.49 -6.17
C TRP A 62 -10.13 -19.30 -4.77
N SER A 63 -9.45 -19.78 -3.73
CA SER A 63 -9.68 -19.27 -2.38
C SER A 63 -8.39 -19.03 -1.62
N ASP A 64 -8.37 -17.94 -0.87
CA ASP A 64 -7.23 -17.56 -0.06
C ASP A 64 -7.02 -18.60 1.05
N ASN A 65 -5.80 -19.14 1.11
CA ASN A 65 -5.41 -20.25 1.98
C ASN A 65 -6.24 -21.55 1.82
N GLY A 66 -6.87 -21.77 0.66
CA GLY A 66 -7.64 -23.01 0.39
C GLY A 66 -8.93 -23.14 1.21
N THR A 67 -9.42 -22.03 1.78
CA THR A 67 -10.57 -21.97 2.70
C THR A 67 -11.89 -22.43 2.09
N ALA A 68 -12.10 -22.26 0.78
CA ALA A 68 -13.29 -22.75 0.07
C ALA A 68 -13.23 -24.24 -0.29
N LYS A 69 -12.03 -24.86 -0.22
CA LYS A 69 -11.79 -26.27 -0.55
C LYS A 69 -12.24 -26.65 -1.97
N ASN A 70 -11.95 -25.77 -2.93
CA ASN A 70 -12.21 -26.05 -4.35
C ASN A 70 -11.47 -27.35 -4.79
N PRO A 71 -12.02 -28.15 -5.73
CA PRO A 71 -11.32 -29.30 -6.26
C PRO A 71 -9.94 -28.94 -6.83
N ALA A 72 -8.98 -29.86 -6.67
CA ALA A 72 -7.68 -29.78 -7.33
C ALA A 72 -7.85 -29.90 -8.86
N LEU A 73 -6.95 -29.28 -9.62
CA LEU A 73 -6.95 -29.31 -11.08
C LEU A 73 -5.81 -30.22 -11.56
N PRO A 74 -5.99 -31.53 -11.74
CA PRO A 74 -4.87 -32.38 -12.13
C PRO A 74 -4.43 -32.06 -13.57
N PRO A 75 -3.12 -32.00 -13.88
CA PRO A 75 -2.64 -31.78 -15.26
C PRO A 75 -2.94 -32.96 -16.21
N VAL A 76 -3.29 -34.12 -15.65
CA VAL A 76 -3.82 -35.31 -16.34
C VAL A 76 -4.91 -35.93 -15.47
N GLU A 77 -6.12 -36.08 -16.01
CA GLU A 77 -7.23 -36.74 -15.29
C GLU A 77 -6.98 -38.24 -15.07
N LYS A 78 -7.69 -38.83 -14.09
CA LYS A 78 -7.86 -40.29 -13.91
C LYS A 78 -6.58 -41.10 -13.66
N LEU A 79 -5.46 -40.46 -13.33
CA LEU A 79 -4.26 -41.14 -12.82
C LEU A 79 -4.54 -41.88 -11.51
N GLY A 80 -3.86 -43.01 -11.31
CA GLY A 80 -3.85 -43.72 -10.03
C GLY A 80 -3.09 -42.95 -8.95
N LYS A 81 -3.62 -42.98 -7.73
CA LYS A 81 -3.02 -42.35 -6.54
C LYS A 81 -1.65 -42.94 -6.21
N GLY A 82 -0.72 -42.11 -5.76
CA GLY A 82 0.63 -42.54 -5.36
C GLY A 82 1.50 -43.14 -6.46
N LEU A 83 1.12 -43.06 -7.74
CA LEU A 83 1.92 -43.53 -8.88
C LEU A 83 2.98 -42.50 -9.32
N TYR A 84 2.75 -41.23 -9.00
CA TYR A 84 3.60 -40.11 -9.39
C TYR A 84 3.70 -39.09 -8.26
N PHE A 85 4.82 -38.37 -8.23
CA PHE A 85 5.11 -37.28 -7.30
C PHE A 85 5.64 -36.08 -8.08
N TYR A 86 5.56 -34.87 -7.54
CA TYR A 86 6.10 -33.69 -8.20
C TYR A 86 6.68 -32.67 -7.23
N GLU A 87 7.54 -31.81 -7.77
CA GLU A 87 7.90 -30.52 -7.21
C GLU A 87 7.87 -29.45 -8.30
N VAL A 88 7.77 -28.20 -7.89
CA VAL A 88 8.09 -27.04 -8.73
C VAL A 88 9.25 -26.32 -8.07
N ASP A 89 10.43 -26.41 -8.68
CA ASP A 89 11.61 -25.66 -8.24
C ASP A 89 11.40 -24.18 -8.57
N LEU A 90 11.64 -23.27 -7.62
CA LEU A 90 11.80 -21.84 -7.89
C LEU A 90 13.28 -21.46 -7.77
N ALA A 91 13.88 -21.03 -8.88
CA ALA A 91 15.31 -20.71 -8.97
C ALA A 91 15.72 -19.62 -7.97
N GLY A 92 16.76 -19.88 -7.18
CA GLY A 92 17.25 -18.97 -6.14
C GLY A 92 16.55 -19.13 -4.78
N THR A 93 15.66 -20.12 -4.62
CA THR A 93 14.95 -20.39 -3.36
C THR A 93 15.17 -21.83 -2.83
N GLN A 94 16.01 -22.62 -3.50
CA GLN A 94 16.34 -24.00 -3.14
C GLN A 94 16.74 -24.14 -1.67
N GLY A 95 16.31 -25.24 -1.04
CA GLY A 95 16.52 -25.49 0.39
C GLY A 95 15.53 -24.79 1.33
N LYS A 96 14.58 -24.01 0.80
CA LYS A 96 13.48 -23.40 1.59
C LYS A 96 12.13 -23.95 1.17
N SER A 97 11.36 -24.37 2.18
CA SER A 97 9.97 -24.83 2.07
C SER A 97 9.04 -23.95 2.93
N ASP A 98 7.73 -24.21 2.82
CA ASP A 98 6.73 -23.83 3.83
C ASP A 98 6.78 -22.36 4.27
N LYS A 99 7.04 -22.11 5.56
CA LYS A 99 7.13 -20.76 6.12
C LYS A 99 8.35 -19.99 5.62
N GLU A 100 9.52 -20.61 5.56
CA GLU A 100 10.74 -19.92 5.12
C GLU A 100 10.65 -19.48 3.66
N LEU A 101 10.02 -20.31 2.82
CA LEU A 101 9.75 -19.94 1.43
C LEU A 101 8.70 -18.82 1.38
N LEU A 102 7.60 -18.92 2.11
CA LEU A 102 6.56 -17.89 2.12
C LEU A 102 7.09 -16.53 2.61
N ASP A 103 7.86 -16.52 3.70
CA ASP A 103 8.51 -15.33 4.24
C ASP A 103 9.46 -14.69 3.20
N LEU A 104 10.28 -15.50 2.51
CA LEU A 104 11.20 -15.03 1.47
C LEU A 104 10.44 -14.44 0.26
N LEU A 105 9.37 -15.09 -0.20
CA LEU A 105 8.57 -14.59 -1.32
C LEU A 105 7.90 -13.26 -0.96
N LYS A 106 7.35 -13.11 0.27
CA LYS A 106 6.82 -11.83 0.77
C LYS A 106 7.91 -10.76 0.95
N GLN A 107 9.12 -11.14 1.36
CA GLN A 107 10.25 -10.22 1.54
C GLN A 107 10.76 -9.67 0.20
N ASN A 108 10.79 -10.49 -0.84
CA ASN A 108 11.20 -10.09 -2.18
C ASN A 108 10.14 -9.23 -2.89
N GLY A 109 8.85 -9.44 -2.59
CA GLY A 109 7.75 -8.68 -3.18
C GLY A 109 7.61 -8.97 -4.67
N THR A 110 7.67 -7.94 -5.52
CA THR A 110 7.57 -8.11 -6.97
C THR A 110 8.85 -8.72 -7.52
N HIS A 111 8.78 -9.97 -7.99
CA HIS A 111 9.93 -10.72 -8.48
C HIS A 111 9.53 -11.81 -9.50
N SER A 112 10.32 -11.94 -10.56
CA SER A 112 10.12 -12.97 -11.60
C SER A 112 11.09 -14.12 -11.42
N TYR A 113 10.58 -15.30 -11.05
CA TYR A 113 11.36 -16.52 -10.88
C TYR A 113 11.33 -17.34 -12.17
N LYS A 114 12.50 -17.89 -12.56
CA LYS A 114 12.50 -19.10 -13.39
C LYS A 114 12.05 -20.28 -12.52
N ALA A 115 11.17 -21.09 -13.08
CA ALA A 115 10.62 -22.26 -12.40
C ALA A 115 10.78 -23.51 -13.27
N THR A 116 10.91 -24.67 -12.64
CA THR A 116 10.95 -25.97 -13.33
C THR A 116 9.98 -26.93 -12.64
N ILE A 117 8.92 -27.33 -13.34
CA ILE A 117 8.05 -28.44 -12.91
C ILE A 117 8.81 -29.73 -13.14
N LYS A 118 8.93 -30.59 -12.13
CA LYS A 118 9.46 -31.94 -12.26
C LYS A 118 8.42 -32.94 -11.78
N VAL A 119 8.21 -34.02 -12.52
CA VAL A 119 7.33 -35.13 -12.11
C VAL A 119 8.12 -36.43 -12.11
N TYR A 120 8.10 -37.11 -10.98
CA TYR A 120 8.82 -38.34 -10.70
C TYR A 120 7.86 -39.54 -10.68
N GLY A 121 8.35 -40.71 -11.10
CA GLY A 121 7.66 -41.97 -10.86
C GLY A 121 7.67 -42.37 -9.39
N ALA A 122 6.81 -43.30 -9.00
CA ALA A 122 6.81 -43.90 -7.68
C ALA A 122 7.61 -45.19 -7.61
N LYS A 123 8.25 -45.44 -6.46
CA LYS A 123 8.88 -46.70 -6.07
C LYS A 123 8.59 -46.95 -4.58
N ASP A 124 8.10 -48.14 -4.25
CA ASP A 124 7.76 -48.56 -2.88
C ASP A 124 6.85 -47.55 -2.13
N GLY A 125 5.93 -46.91 -2.87
CA GLY A 125 5.00 -45.89 -2.36
C GLY A 125 5.61 -44.51 -2.09
N LYS A 126 6.83 -44.24 -2.58
CA LYS A 126 7.61 -43.01 -2.38
C LYS A 126 8.08 -42.44 -3.73
N PRO A 127 8.48 -41.15 -3.81
CA PRO A 127 9.08 -40.60 -5.03
C PRO A 127 10.39 -41.30 -5.38
N ASP A 128 10.52 -41.76 -6.62
CA ASP A 128 11.80 -42.19 -7.19
C ASP A 128 12.44 -41.00 -7.93
N LEU A 129 13.32 -40.29 -7.24
CA LEU A 129 14.01 -39.11 -7.77
C LEU A 129 14.98 -39.44 -8.93
N THR A 130 15.25 -40.73 -9.20
CA THR A 130 16.02 -41.15 -10.39
C THR A 130 15.12 -41.36 -11.61
N ASN A 131 13.81 -41.51 -11.42
CA ASN A 131 12.81 -41.74 -12.46
C ASN A 131 12.05 -40.45 -12.80
N LEU A 132 12.73 -39.51 -13.47
CA LEU A 132 12.12 -38.27 -13.94
C LEU A 132 11.23 -38.54 -15.17
N VAL A 133 9.91 -38.51 -14.97
CA VAL A 133 8.87 -38.83 -15.96
C VAL A 133 8.49 -37.61 -16.81
N ALA A 134 8.56 -36.41 -16.24
CA ALA A 134 8.32 -35.16 -16.96
C ALA A 134 9.14 -34.01 -16.37
N THR A 135 9.55 -33.08 -17.23
CA THR A 135 10.08 -31.77 -16.84
C THR A 135 9.51 -30.70 -17.75
N LYS A 136 9.30 -29.48 -17.22
CA LYS A 136 8.98 -28.29 -18.01
C LYS A 136 9.41 -27.02 -17.28
N ASP A 137 10.15 -26.16 -17.97
CA ASP A 137 10.47 -24.81 -17.51
C ASP A 137 9.33 -23.82 -17.79
N LEU A 138 9.17 -22.85 -16.90
CA LEU A 138 8.24 -21.72 -17.03
C LEU A 138 8.73 -20.50 -16.24
N THR A 139 8.08 -19.36 -16.43
CA THR A 139 8.32 -18.15 -15.62
C THR A 139 7.18 -17.92 -14.64
N VAL A 140 7.50 -17.65 -13.38
CA VAL A 140 6.52 -17.27 -12.34
C VAL A 140 6.78 -15.82 -11.92
N ASN A 141 5.93 -14.91 -12.38
CA ASN A 141 5.93 -13.51 -12.00
C ASN A 141 5.11 -13.36 -10.71
N LEU A 142 5.77 -13.22 -9.57
CA LEU A 142 5.09 -12.72 -8.37
C LEU A 142 4.95 -11.21 -8.52
N ASN A 143 3.72 -10.73 -8.64
CA ASN A 143 3.44 -9.32 -8.35
C ASN A 143 3.36 -9.22 -6.83
N GLY A 144 4.16 -8.36 -6.23
CA GLY A 144 4.17 -8.15 -4.78
C GLY A 144 3.47 -6.84 -4.40
N LEU A 145 3.10 -6.76 -3.12
CA LEU A 145 2.90 -5.47 -2.47
C LEU A 145 4.27 -4.82 -2.21
N THR A 146 4.34 -3.48 -2.29
CA THR A 146 5.58 -2.72 -2.06
C THR A 146 6.19 -3.04 -0.69
N THR A 147 7.47 -3.38 -0.61
CA THR A 147 8.06 -3.91 0.62
C THR A 147 8.55 -2.80 1.57
N PRO A 148 8.66 -3.05 2.89
CA PRO A 148 9.20 -2.08 3.85
C PRO A 148 10.60 -1.57 3.51
N ASN A 149 11.40 -2.36 2.78
CA ASN A 149 12.72 -1.93 2.34
C ASN A 149 12.64 -0.98 1.15
N GLN A 150 11.78 -1.27 0.15
CA GLN A 150 11.53 -0.33 -0.96
C GLN A 150 11.01 1.03 -0.45
N VAL A 151 10.21 1.05 0.61
CA VAL A 151 9.76 2.30 1.28
C VAL A 151 10.93 3.05 1.94
N LYS A 152 11.83 2.36 2.66
CA LYS A 152 13.04 2.98 3.22
C LYS A 152 13.93 3.56 2.11
N ASP A 153 14.14 2.80 1.05
CA ASP A 153 14.96 3.21 -0.10
C ASP A 153 14.34 4.41 -0.84
N SER A 154 13.01 4.46 -0.97
CA SER A 154 12.28 5.66 -1.46
C SER A 154 12.49 6.86 -0.54
N VAL A 155 12.26 6.70 0.77
CA VAL A 155 12.42 7.79 1.75
C VAL A 155 13.86 8.30 1.78
N ALA A 156 14.87 7.45 1.56
CA ALA A 156 16.27 7.85 1.46
C ALA A 156 16.62 8.49 0.10
N ASN A 157 16.15 7.94 -1.02
CA ASN A 157 16.63 8.31 -2.35
C ASN A 157 15.74 9.32 -3.10
N ASN A 158 14.43 9.35 -2.86
CA ASN A 158 13.47 10.14 -3.65
C ASN A 158 13.10 11.49 -2.99
N ILE A 159 13.36 11.64 -1.68
CA ILE A 159 13.14 12.88 -0.93
C ILE A 159 14.41 13.78 -0.97
N LYS A 160 14.22 15.10 -0.90
CA LYS A 160 15.28 16.13 -0.82
C LYS A 160 15.77 16.34 0.61
N ASN A 161 16.99 16.86 0.78
CA ASN A 161 17.51 17.23 2.11
C ASN A 161 16.96 18.58 2.60
N SER A 162 16.70 19.50 1.69
CA SER A 162 16.14 20.82 1.97
C SER A 162 15.18 21.23 0.86
N ILE A 163 14.21 22.08 1.19
CA ILE A 163 13.40 22.84 0.23
C ILE A 163 13.32 24.31 0.63
N ASP A 164 13.32 25.17 -0.38
CA ASP A 164 12.93 26.57 -0.29
C ASP A 164 11.49 26.69 -0.82
N VAL A 165 10.63 27.41 -0.08
CA VAL A 165 9.19 27.52 -0.37
C VAL A 165 8.82 29.00 -0.51
N PRO A 166 8.48 29.47 -1.73
CA PRO A 166 8.11 30.85 -1.98
C PRO A 166 6.96 31.34 -1.11
N ALA A 167 7.05 32.59 -0.63
CA ALA A 167 6.03 33.22 0.19
C ALA A 167 4.63 33.18 -0.44
N SER A 168 4.57 33.33 -1.76
CA SER A 168 3.33 33.26 -2.54
C SER A 168 2.55 31.96 -2.39
N TYR A 169 3.20 30.84 -2.01
CA TYR A 169 2.52 29.57 -1.75
C TYR A 169 1.81 29.60 -0.38
N LEU A 170 2.48 30.09 0.67
CA LEU A 170 1.91 30.25 2.02
C LEU A 170 0.86 31.37 2.09
N GLU A 171 0.99 32.41 1.26
CA GLU A 171 -0.03 33.43 1.04
C GLU A 171 -1.32 32.84 0.51
N LYS A 172 -1.23 32.09 -0.59
CA LYS A 172 -2.40 31.58 -1.31
C LYS A 172 -3.02 30.35 -0.64
N ALA A 173 -2.26 29.62 0.16
CA ALA A 173 -2.73 28.48 0.94
C ALA A 173 -4.06 28.77 1.65
N ASN A 174 -5.02 27.85 1.56
CA ASN A 174 -6.30 27.94 2.23
C ASN A 174 -6.62 26.68 3.05
N VAL A 175 -7.61 26.80 3.94
CA VAL A 175 -8.22 25.67 4.66
C VAL A 175 -9.74 25.79 4.52
N PRO A 176 -10.45 24.74 4.07
CA PRO A 176 -9.92 23.47 3.56
C PRO A 176 -9.11 23.66 2.26
N GLY A 177 -7.97 22.98 2.17
CA GLY A 177 -7.03 23.08 1.04
C GLY A 177 -5.84 22.12 1.20
N PRO A 178 -5.10 21.81 0.12
CA PRO A 178 -4.10 20.75 0.12
C PRO A 178 -2.76 21.13 0.77
N PHE A 179 -2.45 22.42 0.95
CA PHE A 179 -1.10 22.87 1.33
C PHE A 179 -0.53 22.17 2.58
N LEU A 180 -1.39 21.90 3.57
CA LEU A 180 -1.03 21.25 4.84
C LEU A 180 -1.47 19.77 4.93
N ALA A 181 -1.89 19.15 3.83
CA ALA A 181 -2.25 17.73 3.83
C ALA A 181 -1.01 16.87 4.12
N GLY A 182 -1.12 15.98 5.11
CA GLY A 182 0.01 15.17 5.58
C GLY A 182 1.04 15.93 6.41
N VAL A 183 0.77 17.19 6.78
CA VAL A 183 1.60 17.99 7.70
C VAL A 183 0.97 17.96 9.07
N ASN A 184 1.72 17.49 10.08
CA ASN A 184 1.22 17.16 11.44
C ASN A 184 -0.02 16.23 11.46
N GLN A 185 -0.24 15.48 10.39
CA GLN A 185 -1.42 14.64 10.16
C GLN A 185 -0.98 13.37 9.43
N VAL A 186 -1.44 12.20 9.88
CA VAL A 186 -1.09 10.91 9.26
C VAL A 186 -2.08 10.57 8.15
N ILE A 187 -1.63 10.57 6.90
CA ILE A 187 -2.45 10.27 5.70
C ILE A 187 -1.80 9.21 4.79
N PRO A 188 -2.51 8.60 3.82
CA PRO A 188 -1.94 7.55 2.96
C PRO A 188 -0.73 8.01 2.14
N TYR A 189 0.29 7.16 2.02
CA TYR A 189 1.59 7.53 1.43
C TYR A 189 1.54 7.73 -0.09
N GLU A 190 0.58 7.13 -0.79
CA GLU A 190 0.32 7.42 -2.20
C GLU A 190 -0.11 8.88 -2.45
N ALA A 191 -0.57 9.61 -1.42
CA ALA A 191 -0.94 11.01 -1.52
C ALA A 191 0.23 11.99 -1.40
N PHE A 192 1.45 11.53 -1.04
CA PHE A 192 2.57 12.39 -0.61
C PHE A 192 2.89 13.56 -1.57
N GLY A 193 2.79 13.34 -2.89
CA GLY A 193 3.04 14.37 -3.90
C GLY A 193 1.81 14.92 -4.61
N GLY A 194 0.64 14.91 -3.98
CA GLY A 194 -0.58 15.53 -4.50
C GLY A 194 -0.43 17.04 -4.78
N ASP A 195 -1.28 17.56 -5.67
CA ASP A 195 -1.13 18.91 -6.22
C ASP A 195 -1.35 20.01 -5.17
N GLY A 196 -0.48 21.02 -5.17
CA GLY A 196 -0.48 22.11 -4.19
C GLY A 196 -0.14 21.75 -2.74
N MET A 197 0.30 20.52 -2.46
CA MET A 197 0.74 20.09 -1.12
C MET A 197 2.18 20.53 -0.82
N LEU A 198 2.49 21.00 0.39
CA LEU A 198 3.87 21.29 0.81
C LEU A 198 4.79 20.07 0.65
N THR A 199 4.25 18.88 0.92
CA THR A 199 4.96 17.60 0.86
C THR A 199 5.37 17.21 -0.56
N ARG A 200 4.66 17.69 -1.60
CA ARG A 200 5.04 17.52 -3.02
C ARG A 200 6.42 18.10 -3.31
N LEU A 201 6.75 19.25 -2.71
CA LEU A 201 8.02 19.95 -2.92
C LEU A 201 9.22 19.13 -2.39
N LEU A 202 9.01 18.32 -1.35
CA LEU A 202 10.03 17.45 -0.76
C LEU A 202 10.49 16.32 -1.71
N LEU A 203 9.72 15.96 -2.74
CA LEU A 203 10.13 14.95 -3.72
C LEU A 203 11.09 15.54 -4.75
N LYS A 204 12.18 14.84 -5.08
CA LYS A 204 13.09 15.20 -6.18
C LYS A 204 12.37 15.30 -7.53
N ALA A 205 11.30 14.52 -7.72
CA ALA A 205 10.46 14.60 -8.92
C ALA A 205 9.77 15.98 -9.11
N SER A 206 9.65 16.79 -8.04
CA SER A 206 9.00 18.10 -8.14
C SER A 206 9.82 19.16 -8.89
N ASP A 207 11.14 18.97 -9.04
CA ASP A 207 12.03 19.96 -9.69
C ASP A 207 11.72 20.22 -11.18
N LYS A 208 10.87 19.37 -11.78
CA LYS A 208 10.38 19.50 -13.16
C LYS A 208 8.86 19.46 -13.26
N ALA A 209 8.15 19.42 -12.13
CA ALA A 209 6.70 19.27 -12.09
C ALA A 209 6.01 20.64 -12.00
N PRO A 210 4.84 20.82 -12.63
CA PRO A 210 4.02 22.00 -12.38
C PRO A 210 3.57 22.05 -10.92
N TRP A 211 3.50 23.28 -10.40
CA TRP A 211 2.86 23.63 -9.14
C TRP A 211 1.42 24.09 -9.38
N SER A 212 0.57 23.96 -8.37
CA SER A 212 -0.71 24.66 -8.32
C SER A 212 -0.94 25.24 -6.95
N ASP A 213 -1.36 26.50 -6.92
CA ASP A 213 -1.92 27.06 -5.70
C ASP A 213 -3.24 26.33 -5.40
N ASN A 214 -3.36 25.83 -4.16
CA ASN A 214 -4.48 25.05 -3.64
C ASN A 214 -4.95 23.86 -4.50
N GLY A 215 -4.07 23.28 -5.33
CA GLY A 215 -4.39 22.11 -6.18
C GLY A 215 -5.43 22.39 -7.28
N THR A 216 -5.73 23.67 -7.56
CA THR A 216 -6.76 24.11 -8.50
C THR A 216 -6.50 23.71 -9.95
N ALA A 217 -5.23 23.61 -10.37
CA ALA A 217 -4.84 23.15 -11.71
C ALA A 217 -4.96 21.62 -11.90
N LYS A 218 -5.10 20.85 -10.80
CA LYS A 218 -5.26 19.39 -10.79
C LYS A 218 -4.12 18.66 -11.51
N ASN A 219 -2.89 19.11 -11.29
CA ASN A 219 -1.71 18.43 -11.81
C ASN A 219 -1.66 16.97 -11.32
N PRO A 220 -1.13 16.02 -12.10
CA PRO A 220 -0.91 14.66 -11.63
C PRO A 220 -0.12 14.61 -10.32
N ALA A 221 -0.54 13.73 -9.41
CA ALA A 221 0.19 13.48 -8.18
C ALA A 221 1.55 12.84 -8.47
N LEU A 222 2.59 13.30 -7.78
CA LEU A 222 3.90 12.66 -7.83
C LEU A 222 3.92 11.52 -6.80
N LEU A 223 4.10 10.29 -7.25
CA LEU A 223 4.27 9.17 -6.33
C LEU A 223 5.66 9.26 -5.66
N PRO A 224 5.78 9.00 -4.35
CA PRO A 224 7.09 8.88 -3.70
C PRO A 224 7.80 7.57 -4.10
N LEU A 225 7.05 6.56 -4.52
CA LEU A 225 7.50 5.22 -4.89
C LEU A 225 6.50 4.59 -5.86
N GLU A 226 6.99 3.95 -6.92
CA GLU A 226 6.16 3.22 -7.88
C GLU A 226 5.60 1.92 -7.27
N GLY A 227 4.47 1.44 -7.81
CA GLY A 227 3.80 0.22 -7.33
C GLY A 227 3.05 0.33 -5.99
N LEU A 228 3.11 1.48 -5.32
CA LEU A 228 2.43 1.75 -4.05
C LEU A 228 0.93 1.42 -4.12
N ALA A 229 0.48 0.43 -3.32
CA ALA A 229 -0.93 0.11 -3.22
C ALA A 229 -1.67 1.10 -2.30
N LYS A 230 -2.95 1.36 -2.60
CA LYS A 230 -3.78 2.33 -1.89
C LYS A 230 -3.90 1.98 -0.40
N GLY A 231 -3.57 2.91 0.50
CA GLY A 231 -3.64 2.72 1.95
C GLY A 231 -2.68 1.66 2.50
N GLN A 232 -1.65 1.27 1.75
CA GLN A 232 -0.67 0.26 2.15
C GLN A 232 0.37 0.78 3.15
N TYR A 233 0.72 2.06 3.01
CA TYR A 233 1.58 2.81 3.92
C TYR A 233 0.96 4.17 4.18
N PHE A 234 1.33 4.78 5.30
CA PHE A 234 0.86 6.10 5.72
C PHE A 234 2.05 6.97 6.10
N TYR A 235 1.91 8.28 6.06
CA TYR A 235 2.99 9.21 6.42
C TYR A 235 2.49 10.44 7.16
N GLU A 236 3.41 11.09 7.85
CA GLU A 236 3.30 12.49 8.26
C GLU A 236 4.61 13.23 7.98
N VAL A 237 4.52 14.55 7.86
CA VAL A 237 5.64 15.48 7.98
C VAL A 237 5.41 16.33 9.22
N ASP A 238 6.19 16.05 10.25
CA ASP A 238 6.15 16.70 11.56
C ASP A 238 6.94 18.03 11.49
N LEU A 239 6.24 19.15 11.62
CA LEU A 239 6.85 20.46 11.81
C LEU A 239 7.09 20.67 13.31
N ASN A 240 8.30 20.33 13.74
CA ASN A 240 8.77 20.50 15.12
C ASN A 240 8.67 21.98 15.59
N GLY A 241 8.64 22.19 16.91
CA GLY A 241 8.66 23.53 17.51
C GLY A 241 7.27 24.08 17.80
N ASN A 242 7.01 25.37 17.53
CA ASN A 242 5.76 26.03 17.92
C ASN A 242 4.53 25.60 17.08
N THR A 243 4.73 24.79 16.05
CA THR A 243 3.73 24.17 15.18
C THR A 243 3.22 22.80 15.68
N VAL A 244 3.89 22.18 16.67
CA VAL A 244 3.48 20.87 17.21
C VAL A 244 2.05 20.90 17.76
N GLY A 245 1.27 19.86 17.46
CA GLY A 245 -0.12 19.72 17.92
C GLY A 245 -1.12 20.64 17.21
N LYS A 246 -0.71 21.36 16.16
CA LYS A 246 -1.59 22.17 15.31
C LYS A 246 -1.75 21.52 13.94
N ASP A 247 -2.98 21.50 13.45
CA ASP A 247 -3.36 21.12 12.10
C ASP A 247 -4.19 22.25 11.44
N GLY A 248 -4.65 22.01 10.20
CA GLY A 248 -5.62 22.86 9.52
C GLY A 248 -5.34 24.36 9.59
N GLN A 249 -6.37 25.13 9.98
CA GLN A 249 -6.30 26.59 10.04
C GLN A 249 -5.34 27.09 11.14
N ALA A 250 -5.31 26.43 12.29
CA ALA A 250 -4.44 26.80 13.40
C ALA A 250 -2.94 26.63 13.07
N LEU A 251 -2.61 25.62 12.25
CA LEU A 251 -1.27 25.46 11.69
C LEU A 251 -0.98 26.54 10.64
N LEU A 252 -1.91 26.79 9.71
CA LEU A 252 -1.71 27.80 8.65
C LEU A 252 -1.46 29.20 9.22
N ASP A 253 -2.21 29.60 10.23
CA ASP A 253 -2.04 30.91 10.89
C ASP A 253 -0.75 30.96 11.72
N GLN A 254 -0.32 29.84 12.33
CA GLN A 254 0.99 29.78 12.99
C GLN A 254 2.15 29.94 12.01
N LEU A 255 2.09 29.29 10.84
CA LEU A 255 3.12 29.42 9.80
C LEU A 255 3.19 30.86 9.27
N ARG A 256 2.05 31.52 9.09
CA ARG A 256 1.97 32.94 8.70
C ARG A 256 2.51 33.87 9.77
N ALA A 257 2.17 33.64 11.04
CA ALA A 257 2.66 34.43 12.17
C ALA A 257 4.18 34.26 12.40
N ASN A 258 4.76 33.11 12.03
CA ASN A 258 6.20 32.87 12.08
C ASN A 258 6.99 33.62 10.99
N GLY A 259 6.32 34.09 9.92
CA GLY A 259 6.98 34.77 8.79
C GLY A 259 7.99 33.89 8.06
N THR A 260 9.11 34.46 7.65
CA THR A 260 10.23 33.69 7.08
C THR A 260 10.89 32.85 8.17
N HIS A 261 10.78 31.52 8.07
CA HIS A 261 11.21 30.60 9.10
C HIS A 261 11.72 29.27 8.52
N THR A 262 12.80 28.75 9.11
CA THR A 262 13.42 27.49 8.70
C THR A 262 13.09 26.39 9.70
N TYR A 263 12.19 25.49 9.30
CA TYR A 263 11.78 24.34 10.10
C TYR A 263 12.72 23.18 9.85
N LEU A 264 13.24 22.56 10.90
CA LEU A 264 13.74 21.20 10.83
C LEU A 264 12.53 20.27 10.96
N ALA A 265 12.12 19.66 9.85
CA ALA A 265 10.95 18.81 9.77
C ALA A 265 11.33 17.32 9.78
N THR A 266 10.43 16.47 10.28
CA THR A 266 10.64 15.01 10.30
C THR A 266 9.60 14.31 9.44
N VAL A 267 10.02 13.77 8.30
CA VAL A 267 9.20 12.83 7.51
C VAL A 267 9.21 11.48 8.23
N LYS A 268 8.02 10.91 8.49
CA LYS A 268 7.85 9.58 9.07
C LYS A 268 6.90 8.78 8.19
N VAL A 269 7.22 7.52 7.92
CA VAL A 269 6.38 6.60 7.13
C VAL A 269 6.10 5.33 7.94
N TYR A 270 4.84 4.95 8.01
CA TYR A 270 4.26 3.90 8.82
C TYR A 270 3.65 2.80 7.96
N GLY A 271 3.65 1.56 8.46
CA GLY A 271 2.90 0.47 7.88
C GLY A 271 1.39 0.65 8.05
N ALA A 272 0.61 -0.13 7.31
CA ALA A 272 -0.83 -0.24 7.52
C ALA A 272 -1.20 -1.44 8.38
N LYS A 273 -2.30 -1.31 9.13
CA LYS A 273 -2.99 -2.38 9.84
C LYS A 273 -4.50 -2.13 9.76
N ASP A 274 -5.26 -3.15 9.38
CA ASP A 274 -6.73 -3.07 9.22
C ASP A 274 -7.21 -1.88 8.36
N GLY A 275 -6.42 -1.51 7.34
CA GLY A 275 -6.67 -0.38 6.44
C GLY A 275 -6.41 1.02 7.03
N LYS A 276 -5.72 1.09 8.18
CA LYS A 276 -5.40 2.31 8.94
C LYS A 276 -3.88 2.42 9.19
N PRO A 277 -3.34 3.59 9.55
CA PRO A 277 -1.95 3.72 9.96
C PRO A 277 -1.66 2.92 11.23
N ASP A 278 -0.62 2.09 11.20
CA ASP A 278 -0.05 1.48 12.40
C ASP A 278 1.13 2.33 12.89
N LEU A 279 0.84 3.24 13.83
CA LEU A 279 1.83 4.17 14.38
C LEU A 279 2.92 3.48 15.21
N THR A 280 2.76 2.18 15.53
CA THR A 280 3.81 1.37 16.18
C THR A 280 4.77 0.76 15.16
N ASN A 281 4.34 0.63 13.90
CA ASN A 281 5.11 0.06 12.79
C ASN A 281 5.77 1.17 11.95
N LEU A 282 6.73 1.88 12.55
CA LEU A 282 7.53 2.89 11.85
C LEU A 282 8.49 2.23 10.84
N ILE A 283 8.25 2.44 9.56
CA ILE A 283 9.00 1.84 8.44
C ILE A 283 10.25 2.66 8.13
N ALA A 284 10.11 3.98 8.06
CA ALA A 284 11.17 4.89 7.67
C ALA A 284 11.02 6.26 8.33
N ILE A 285 12.14 6.93 8.58
CA ILE A 285 12.22 8.27 9.16
C ILE A 285 13.32 9.07 8.47
N ARG A 286 13.08 10.36 8.21
CA ARG A 286 14.07 11.27 7.62
C ARG A 286 13.85 12.70 8.08
N GLN A 287 14.91 13.34 8.56
CA GLN A 287 14.92 14.78 8.79
C GLN A 287 15.17 15.54 7.48
N VAL A 288 14.46 16.65 7.29
CA VAL A 288 14.56 17.54 6.13
C VAL A 288 14.44 18.99 6.60
N THR A 289 15.11 19.90 5.90
CA THR A 289 14.97 21.35 6.15
C THR A 289 13.87 21.92 5.27
N ILE A 290 12.98 22.71 5.84
CA ILE A 290 11.93 23.45 5.10
C ILE A 290 12.08 24.92 5.42
N GLN A 291 12.61 25.69 4.47
CA GLN A 291 12.65 27.14 4.55
C GLN A 291 11.35 27.69 3.93
N LEU A 292 10.42 28.11 4.79
CA LEU A 292 9.26 28.89 4.36
C LEU A 292 9.64 30.36 4.35
N HIS A 293 9.39 31.06 3.25
CA HIS A 293 9.41 32.53 3.25
C HIS A 293 8.03 33.06 3.66
N GLY A 294 8.01 34.11 4.48
CA GLY A 294 6.82 34.92 4.71
C GLY A 294 6.76 36.08 3.73
N LYS A 295 5.69 36.88 3.79
CA LYS A 295 5.79 38.26 3.28
C LYS A 295 6.88 38.98 4.08
N GLU A 296 7.72 39.74 3.39
CA GLU A 296 8.48 40.79 4.06
C GLU A 296 7.47 41.72 4.76
N MET A 297 7.54 41.78 6.09
CA MET A 297 6.87 42.86 6.80
C MET A 297 7.61 44.14 6.45
N ALA A 298 6.96 45.01 5.67
CA ALA A 298 7.48 46.32 5.32
C ALA A 298 7.76 47.10 6.62
N THR A 299 9.03 47.16 7.00
CA THR A 299 9.53 47.90 8.17
C THR A 299 9.44 49.39 7.88
N ILE A 300 8.26 49.98 8.12
CA ILE A 300 8.02 51.41 7.98
C ILE A 300 9.04 52.16 8.86
N PRO A 301 10.01 52.90 8.29
CA PRO A 301 10.87 53.78 9.05
C PRO A 301 10.04 55.04 9.30
N SER A 302 9.46 55.18 10.49
CA SER A 302 8.62 56.32 10.84
C SER A 302 9.46 57.60 11.02
N GLN A 303 9.80 58.26 9.91
CA GLN A 303 10.32 59.63 9.91
C GLN A 303 9.25 60.59 9.37
N GLN A 304 8.63 61.35 10.26
CA GLN A 304 7.88 62.55 9.89
C GLN A 304 8.90 63.63 9.49
N GLY A 305 9.00 63.90 8.18
CA GLY A 305 10.12 64.63 7.56
C GLY A 305 9.73 65.82 6.68
N GLN A 306 8.67 66.55 7.06
CA GLN A 306 8.21 67.81 6.44
C GLN A 306 7.65 67.72 5.00
N MET A 307 6.94 68.78 4.60
CA MET A 307 6.12 68.87 3.39
C MET A 307 6.85 69.61 2.26
N ASN A 308 6.43 69.39 1.01
CA ASN A 308 6.32 70.47 0.03
C ASN A 308 5.19 70.21 -0.98
N THR A 309 4.73 71.25 -1.70
CA THR A 309 3.32 71.35 -2.11
C THR A 309 3.05 71.56 -3.61
N LYS A 310 2.10 70.77 -4.15
CA LYS A 310 1.32 71.01 -5.40
C LYS A 310 2.12 71.08 -6.73
N PRO A 311 1.44 71.11 -7.90
CA PRO A 311 0.04 70.78 -8.19
C PRO A 311 -0.18 69.63 -9.20
N SER A 312 -1.43 69.15 -9.28
CA SER A 312 -1.91 68.23 -10.31
C SER A 312 -2.26 68.95 -11.62
N GLU A 313 -2.21 68.23 -12.75
CA GLU A 313 -2.99 68.56 -13.96
C GLU A 313 -4.05 67.47 -14.21
N THR A 314 -5.03 67.76 -15.08
CA THR A 314 -6.27 66.97 -15.23
C THR A 314 -6.65 66.73 -16.70
N GLY A 315 -6.96 65.47 -17.03
CA GLY A 315 -7.60 65.02 -18.27
C GLY A 315 -7.58 63.48 -18.33
N SER A 316 -8.55 62.77 -18.91
CA SER A 316 -9.73 63.17 -19.69
C SER A 316 -10.95 62.28 -19.36
N THR A 317 -12.13 62.63 -19.89
CA THR A 317 -13.43 61.95 -19.67
C THR A 317 -13.91 61.15 -20.90
N GLY A 318 -14.86 60.22 -20.69
CA GLY A 318 -15.59 59.49 -21.75
C GLY A 318 -15.96 58.05 -21.32
N THR A 319 -17.04 57.75 -20.58
CA THR A 319 -18.50 57.75 -20.88
C THR A 319 -19.03 56.54 -21.67
N THR A 320 -20.07 55.88 -21.10
CA THR A 320 -21.15 55.06 -21.75
C THR A 320 -20.72 53.83 -22.57
N GLU A 321 -21.47 52.72 -22.68
CA GLU A 321 -22.73 52.17 -22.12
C GLU A 321 -22.59 50.61 -22.25
N GLY A 322 -23.40 49.70 -21.67
CA GLY A 322 -24.67 49.79 -20.96
C GLY A 322 -25.60 48.65 -21.41
N MET A 323 -25.95 47.69 -20.55
CA MET A 323 -27.02 46.70 -20.85
C MET A 323 -27.57 46.02 -19.59
N MET A 324 -28.90 45.97 -19.45
CA MET A 324 -29.63 45.18 -18.45
C MET A 324 -30.20 43.90 -19.10
N GLY A 325 -30.36 42.82 -18.32
CA GLY A 325 -30.93 41.55 -18.75
C GLY A 325 -31.78 40.90 -17.65
N THR A 326 -33.09 41.15 -17.71
CA THR A 326 -34.16 40.89 -16.72
C THR A 326 -34.28 39.45 -16.18
N ASN A 327 -34.79 39.32 -14.95
CA ASN A 327 -35.25 38.07 -14.32
C ASN A 327 -36.41 37.38 -15.08
N HIS A 328 -36.55 36.05 -14.94
CA HIS A 328 -37.78 35.30 -14.59
C HIS A 328 -37.39 33.78 -14.50
N HIS A 329 -37.93 32.80 -13.76
CA HIS A 329 -38.87 32.57 -12.63
C HIS A 329 -39.69 31.30 -12.97
N MET A 330 -39.91 30.37 -12.02
CA MET A 330 -40.79 29.16 -12.10
C MET A 330 -40.26 27.94 -12.91
N SER A 331 -40.60 26.67 -12.62
CA SER A 331 -41.22 26.02 -11.44
C SER A 331 -41.03 24.48 -11.46
N ASP A 332 -41.42 23.78 -10.39
CA ASP A 332 -41.33 22.32 -10.19
C ASP A 332 -42.09 21.43 -11.20
N MET A 333 -41.64 20.17 -11.33
CA MET A 333 -42.56 19.02 -11.38
C MET A 333 -41.92 17.72 -10.84
N LYS A 334 -42.75 16.70 -10.54
CA LYS A 334 -42.48 15.46 -9.79
C LYS A 334 -43.12 14.26 -10.55
N VAL A 335 -43.05 13.03 -9.99
CA VAL A 335 -43.86 11.81 -10.34
C VAL A 335 -43.21 10.97 -11.47
N ASP A 336 -43.05 9.62 -11.43
CA ASP A 336 -43.37 8.60 -10.39
C ASP A 336 -42.44 7.34 -10.40
N GLN A 337 -42.74 6.39 -9.50
CA GLN A 337 -42.25 4.98 -9.39
C GLN A 337 -42.89 4.04 -10.48
N PRO A 338 -42.59 2.70 -10.61
CA PRO A 338 -42.23 1.69 -9.59
C PRO A 338 -41.18 0.61 -10.00
N ALA A 339 -41.20 -0.58 -9.35
CA ALA A 339 -40.14 -1.60 -9.35
C ALA A 339 -40.64 -3.04 -9.56
N SER A 340 -39.72 -4.01 -9.74
CA SER A 340 -40.02 -5.47 -9.78
C SER A 340 -38.83 -6.36 -9.37
N SER A 341 -39.13 -7.43 -8.60
CA SER A 341 -38.27 -8.57 -8.20
C SER A 341 -39.05 -9.88 -8.52
N PRO A 342 -38.76 -11.13 -8.01
CA PRO A 342 -37.65 -11.68 -7.20
C PRO A 342 -37.20 -13.16 -7.56
N MET A 343 -36.36 -13.78 -6.71
CA MET A 343 -36.26 -15.26 -6.42
C MET A 343 -35.77 -16.27 -7.51
N ALA A 344 -35.32 -17.52 -7.23
CA ALA A 344 -34.63 -18.13 -6.07
C ALA A 344 -34.14 -19.59 -6.36
N ASN A 345 -33.22 -20.11 -5.51
CA ASN A 345 -32.95 -21.53 -5.14
C ASN A 345 -32.70 -22.65 -6.18
N MET A 346 -31.58 -23.38 -5.99
CA MET A 346 -31.66 -24.82 -5.62
C MET A 346 -30.35 -25.38 -4.98
N MET A 347 -30.47 -26.43 -4.16
CA MET A 347 -29.37 -27.22 -3.58
C MET A 347 -29.39 -28.66 -4.12
N LYS A 348 -28.25 -29.39 -4.05
CA LYS A 348 -28.25 -30.86 -3.82
C LYS A 348 -26.91 -31.41 -3.29
N LYS A 349 -26.92 -32.71 -2.94
CA LYS A 349 -25.95 -33.51 -2.17
C LYS A 349 -25.87 -34.93 -2.78
N ASP A 350 -24.93 -35.82 -2.45
CA ASP A 350 -23.85 -35.83 -1.44
C ASP A 350 -22.51 -36.34 -2.10
N ASP A 351 -21.46 -36.94 -1.53
CA ASP A 351 -21.14 -37.48 -0.19
C ASP A 351 -19.64 -37.25 0.16
N LYS A 352 -18.85 -38.29 0.48
CA LYS A 352 -17.56 -38.19 1.20
C LYS A 352 -16.31 -38.61 0.42
N ALA A 353 -15.21 -37.93 0.76
CA ALA A 353 -13.95 -38.60 1.12
C ALA A 353 -13.30 -37.85 2.30
N MET A 354 -12.74 -38.56 3.28
CA MET A 354 -12.02 -37.99 4.44
C MET A 354 -10.71 -38.76 4.66
N LEU A 355 -9.64 -38.06 5.06
CA LEU A 355 -8.43 -38.52 5.77
C LEU A 355 -7.32 -37.46 5.64
N PRO A 356 -6.35 -37.39 6.57
CA PRO A 356 -6.46 -37.43 8.03
C PRO A 356 -6.31 -36.02 8.64
N ASN A 357 -6.59 -35.87 9.95
CA ASN A 357 -6.19 -34.69 10.71
C ASN A 357 -5.49 -35.13 12.00
N THR A 358 -4.26 -34.68 12.24
CA THR A 358 -3.43 -35.11 13.37
C THR A 358 -3.20 -33.96 14.35
N GLY A 359 -3.67 -34.11 15.58
CA GLY A 359 -3.57 -33.11 16.64
C GLY A 359 -4.95 -32.58 17.05
N GLU A 360 -5.55 -33.17 18.09
CA GLU A 360 -6.75 -32.60 18.71
C GLU A 360 -6.41 -31.35 19.52
N ALA A 361 -7.31 -30.37 19.50
CA ALA A 361 -7.32 -29.26 20.44
C ALA A 361 -8.47 -29.39 21.45
N LYS A 362 -8.19 -29.05 22.71
CA LYS A 362 -9.14 -28.65 23.78
C LYS A 362 -8.33 -27.79 24.77
N THR A 363 -8.86 -26.74 25.43
CA THR A 363 -10.27 -26.30 25.56
C THR A 363 -10.33 -24.78 25.79
N ALA A 364 -11.40 -24.14 25.27
CA ALA A 364 -12.25 -23.06 25.83
C ALA A 364 -11.67 -21.92 26.75
N THR A 365 -12.30 -20.76 26.96
CA THR A 365 -13.71 -20.33 26.81
C THR A 365 -13.78 -18.84 26.38
N ALA A 366 -14.97 -18.38 25.97
CA ALA A 366 -15.27 -17.01 25.53
C ALA A 366 -15.05 -15.89 26.57
N GLY A 367 -14.97 -14.65 26.09
CA GLY A 367 -15.00 -13.44 26.92
C GLY A 367 -15.05 -12.14 26.10
N LEU A 368 -16.24 -11.61 25.81
CA LEU A 368 -16.40 -10.23 25.34
C LEU A 368 -16.23 -9.29 26.54
N GLY A 369 -15.26 -8.37 26.49
CA GLY A 369 -14.99 -7.42 27.57
C GLY A 369 -14.58 -6.05 27.02
N ILE A 370 -15.41 -5.03 27.26
CA ILE A 370 -15.15 -3.64 26.85
C ILE A 370 -14.52 -2.91 28.04
N PHE A 371 -13.26 -2.52 27.94
CA PHE A 371 -12.66 -1.54 28.85
C PHE A 371 -11.71 -0.60 28.10
N GLY A 372 -11.96 0.70 28.21
CA GLY A 372 -10.96 1.72 27.91
C GLY A 372 -10.05 1.94 29.12
N LEU A 373 -8.79 2.28 28.87
CA LEU A 373 -7.84 2.70 29.91
C LEU A 373 -7.34 4.10 29.60
N ALA A 374 -7.45 5.00 30.59
CA ALA A 374 -6.88 6.33 30.51
C ALA A 374 -5.37 6.29 30.72
N LEU A 375 -4.62 7.07 29.93
CA LEU A 375 -3.17 7.14 30.05
C LEU A 375 -2.79 8.17 31.14
N ALA A 376 -2.54 7.68 32.36
CA ALA A 376 -1.95 8.47 33.44
C ALA A 376 -0.48 8.07 33.61
N GLY A 377 0.45 8.94 33.23
CA GLY A 377 1.89 8.71 33.39
C GLY A 377 2.41 9.19 34.74
N LEU A 378 3.51 8.60 35.20
CA LEU A 378 4.38 9.22 36.21
C LEU A 378 5.83 8.79 35.99
N VAL A 379 6.75 9.74 36.16
CA VAL A 379 8.20 9.54 36.05
C VAL A 379 8.77 9.33 37.46
N GLY A 380 9.73 8.41 37.60
CA GLY A 380 10.48 8.22 38.85
C GLY A 380 11.81 7.52 38.62
N LEU A 381 12.93 8.21 38.88
CA LEU A 381 14.25 7.60 38.90
C LEU A 381 14.50 6.93 40.25
N LEU A 382 15.04 5.70 40.22
CA LEU A 382 15.94 5.08 41.20
C LEU A 382 16.37 3.72 40.61
N GLY A 383 17.64 3.32 40.52
CA GLY A 383 18.87 3.95 41.02
C GLY A 383 19.54 3.11 42.10
N LEU A 384 20.07 1.93 41.73
CA LEU A 384 20.87 1.09 42.63
C LEU A 384 21.87 0.21 41.87
N THR A 385 23.04 -0.01 42.47
CA THR A 385 24.20 -0.70 41.87
C THR A 385 24.59 -1.95 42.67
N THR A 386 24.60 -3.12 42.03
CA THR A 386 25.24 -4.37 42.48
C THR A 386 25.27 -5.35 41.30
N LYS A 387 26.23 -6.27 41.17
CA LYS A 387 27.62 -6.36 41.64
C LYS A 387 28.34 -7.35 40.71
N ARG A 388 29.67 -7.36 40.61
CA ARG A 388 30.40 -8.55 40.16
C ARG A 388 30.37 -9.59 41.29
N GLU A 389 30.36 -10.88 40.96
CA GLU A 389 31.54 -11.77 41.03
C GLU A 389 31.20 -13.13 40.39
N ASP A 390 32.23 -13.76 39.83
CA ASP A 390 32.34 -15.13 39.25
C ASP A 390 31.24 -15.67 38.30
#